data_AF-A0A3J8T7Z9-F1
#
_entry.id   AF-A0A3J8T7Z9-F1
#
_cell.length_a   1.000
_cell.length_b   1.000
_cell.length_c   1.000
_cell.angle_alpha   90.00
_cell.angle_beta   90.00
_cell.angle_gamma   90.00
#
_symmetry.space_group_name_H-M   'P 1'
#
loop_
_entity.id
_entity.type
_entity.pdbx_description
1 polymer ?
#
loop_
_entity_poly.entity_id
_entity_poly.type
_entity_poly.pdbx_seq_one_letter_code
_entity_poly.pdbx_strand_id
1 'polypeptide(L)'
;MALQGKLILNGADYAPFNLYGVGVFMAFSGNGIYRNKGACGAVKGDGPLPPGKYWIVERGSGGFFSKRKAEIQDTWNKIRHGAAFGRDEWFALYKDDWGIDDGTWIDGVYRGLFRLHPGTVSEGCITIAHNSDYALIRNALLNTAPMQVPCMRSLMARGWVEVVANGSNTCP
;
A
#
# COMPACT_ATOMS: atom_id res chain seq x y z
N MET A 1 19.50 5.04 4.58
CA MET A 1 19.28 3.73 3.91
C MET A 1 17.79 3.61 3.59
N ALA A 2 17.41 2.92 2.52
CA ALA A 2 16.00 2.75 2.17
C ALA A 2 15.25 1.97 3.27
N LEU A 3 14.02 2.38 3.57
CA LEU A 3 13.21 1.69 4.57
C LEU A 3 12.72 0.35 4.05
N GLN A 4 12.71 -0.64 4.93
CA GLN A 4 12.24 -1.97 4.63
C GLN A 4 11.08 -2.28 5.55
N GLY A 5 10.07 -2.97 5.04
CA GLY A 5 8.91 -3.36 5.83
C GLY A 5 8.46 -4.78 5.57
N LYS A 6 7.58 -5.27 6.44
CA LYS A 6 6.96 -6.58 6.33
C LYS A 6 5.50 -6.52 6.79
N LEU A 7 4.58 -6.98 5.94
CA LEU A 7 3.19 -7.23 6.29
C LEU A 7 2.95 -8.74 6.36
N ILE A 8 2.32 -9.20 7.44
CA ILE A 8 2.00 -10.62 7.63
C ILE A 8 0.50 -10.85 7.44
N LEU A 9 0.11 -11.50 6.36
CA LEU A 9 -1.28 -11.88 6.08
C LEU A 9 -1.63 -13.16 6.86
N ASN A 10 -2.14 -12.99 8.08
CA ASN A 10 -2.43 -14.07 9.03
C ASN A 10 -3.93 -14.41 9.19
N GLY A 11 -4.81 -13.77 8.41
CA GLY A 11 -6.26 -13.95 8.46
C GLY A 11 -6.97 -13.26 9.63
N ALA A 12 -6.25 -12.49 10.46
CA ALA A 12 -6.86 -11.70 11.52
C ALA A 12 -7.46 -10.38 10.97
N ASP A 13 -8.30 -9.71 11.77
CA ASP A 13 -8.86 -8.40 11.38
C ASP A 13 -7.78 -7.34 11.18
N TYR A 14 -6.75 -7.37 12.04
CA TYR A 14 -5.54 -6.58 11.88
C TYR A 14 -4.32 -7.48 11.95
N ALA A 15 -3.38 -7.18 11.07
CA ALA A 15 -2.09 -7.82 10.91
C ALA A 15 -0.97 -6.85 11.30
N PRO A 16 0.16 -7.36 11.82
CA PRO A 16 1.32 -6.53 12.08
C PRO A 16 1.96 -6.09 10.75
N PHE A 17 2.06 -4.77 10.57
CA PHE A 17 2.90 -4.14 9.57
C PHE A 17 4.15 -3.59 10.27
N ASN A 18 5.27 -4.27 10.11
CA ASN A 18 6.55 -3.86 10.66
C ASN A 18 7.29 -3.01 9.62
N LEU A 19 7.58 -1.75 9.93
CA LEU A 19 8.48 -0.91 9.14
C LEU A 19 9.78 -0.76 9.94
N TYR A 20 10.83 -1.46 9.51
CA TYR A 20 12.06 -1.61 10.27
C TYR A 20 12.73 -0.26 10.54
N GLY A 21 13.04 0.00 11.81
CA GLY A 21 13.59 1.27 12.28
C GLY A 21 12.55 2.37 12.53
N VAL A 22 11.26 2.12 12.26
CA VAL A 22 10.16 3.07 12.50
C VAL A 22 9.18 2.53 13.55
N GLY A 23 8.68 1.30 13.38
CA GLY A 23 7.74 0.71 14.33
C GLY A 23 6.93 -0.44 13.76
N VAL A 24 6.06 -1.01 14.60
CA VAL A 24 5.07 -2.03 14.23
C VAL A 24 3.68 -1.43 14.37
N PHE A 25 2.90 -1.52 13.30
CA PHE A 25 1.61 -0.84 13.18
C PHE A 25 0.50 -1.85 12.91
N MET A 26 -0.70 -1.53 13.37
CA MET A 26 -1.89 -2.29 13.00
C MET A 26 -2.29 -1.93 11.57
N ALA A 27 -2.22 -2.92 10.70
CA ALA A 27 -2.60 -2.78 9.30
C ALA A 27 -3.54 -3.90 8.88
N PHE A 28 -4.20 -3.74 7.76
CA PHE A 28 -4.94 -4.82 7.13
C PHE A 28 -4.89 -4.69 5.62
N SER A 29 -5.15 -5.79 4.94
CA SER A 29 -5.30 -5.85 3.50
C SER A 29 -6.50 -6.71 3.13
N GLY A 30 -7.29 -6.28 2.16
CA GLY A 30 -8.55 -6.94 1.80
C GLY A 30 -9.71 -6.58 2.74
N ASN A 31 -10.91 -6.97 2.34
CA ASN A 31 -12.15 -6.65 3.03
C ASN A 31 -12.89 -7.91 3.49
N GLY A 32 -13.78 -7.72 4.49
CA GLY A 32 -14.70 -8.75 4.95
C GLY A 32 -14.02 -10.10 5.21
N ILE A 33 -14.59 -11.16 4.62
CA ILE A 33 -14.12 -12.53 4.81
C ILE A 33 -12.74 -12.82 4.18
N TYR A 34 -12.23 -11.93 3.32
CA TYR A 34 -10.95 -12.09 2.62
C TYR A 34 -9.81 -11.35 3.31
N ARG A 35 -10.11 -10.54 4.33
CA ARG A 35 -9.15 -9.70 5.03
C ARG A 35 -7.98 -10.51 5.59
N ASN A 36 -6.77 -10.05 5.29
CA ASN A 36 -5.49 -10.62 5.66
C ASN A 36 -5.32 -12.12 5.29
N LYS A 37 -6.08 -12.66 4.33
CA LYS A 37 -5.95 -14.04 3.86
C LYS A 37 -5.11 -14.12 2.59
N GLY A 38 -3.83 -14.48 2.71
CA GLY A 38 -2.90 -14.51 1.58
C GLY A 38 -3.35 -15.34 0.37
N ALA A 39 -4.14 -16.39 0.58
CA ALA A 39 -4.72 -17.22 -0.48
C ALA A 39 -5.79 -16.51 -1.34
N CYS A 40 -6.30 -15.35 -0.90
CA CYS A 40 -7.36 -14.62 -1.60
C CYS A 40 -6.84 -13.49 -2.51
N GLY A 41 -5.55 -13.52 -2.89
CA GLY A 41 -4.94 -12.50 -3.74
C GLY A 41 -5.58 -12.35 -5.13
N ALA A 42 -6.27 -13.39 -5.62
CA ALA A 42 -6.99 -13.35 -6.89
C ALA A 42 -8.43 -12.80 -6.78
N VAL A 43 -8.93 -12.48 -5.58
CA VAL A 43 -10.27 -11.90 -5.39
C VAL A 43 -10.25 -10.42 -5.78
N LYS A 44 -10.96 -10.08 -6.86
CA LYS A 44 -11.07 -8.69 -7.32
C LYS A 44 -11.85 -7.84 -6.31
N GLY A 45 -11.36 -6.63 -6.04
CA GLY A 45 -12.03 -5.67 -5.15
C GLY A 45 -11.82 -5.95 -3.66
N ASP A 46 -11.98 -7.18 -3.20
CA ASP A 46 -11.92 -7.47 -1.75
C ASP A 46 -10.73 -8.31 -1.31
N GLY A 47 -9.98 -8.91 -2.24
CA GLY A 47 -8.80 -9.69 -1.92
C GLY A 47 -7.67 -8.83 -1.34
N PRO A 48 -6.84 -9.38 -0.44
CA PRO A 48 -5.66 -8.68 0.04
C PRO A 48 -4.63 -8.46 -1.06
N LEU A 49 -3.62 -7.66 -0.73
CA LEU A 49 -2.41 -7.49 -1.49
C LEU A 49 -1.76 -8.88 -1.65
N PRO A 50 -1.51 -9.36 -2.88
CA PRO A 50 -0.91 -10.67 -3.08
C PRO A 50 0.46 -10.78 -2.42
N PRO A 51 0.86 -11.95 -1.90
CA PRO A 51 2.20 -12.13 -1.35
C PRO A 51 3.30 -11.78 -2.37
N GLY A 52 4.38 -11.19 -1.89
CA GLY A 52 5.48 -10.72 -2.73
C GLY A 52 6.12 -9.44 -2.20
N LYS A 53 7.12 -8.94 -2.91
CA LYS A 53 7.79 -7.68 -2.60
C LYS A 53 7.14 -6.54 -3.37
N TYR A 54 6.96 -5.40 -2.71
CA TYR A 54 6.40 -4.19 -3.29
C TYR A 54 7.26 -2.98 -2.97
N TRP A 55 7.55 -2.17 -3.98
CA TRP A 55 8.23 -0.90 -3.85
C TRP A 55 7.26 0.17 -3.35
N ILE A 56 7.68 0.91 -2.33
CA ILE A 56 6.93 2.05 -1.79
C ILE A 56 7.32 3.28 -2.60
N VAL A 57 6.48 3.62 -3.56
CA VAL A 57 6.72 4.70 -4.53
C VAL A 57 5.92 5.91 -4.10
N GLU A 58 6.59 7.06 -4.01
CA GLU A 58 5.90 8.33 -3.84
C GLU A 58 5.03 8.58 -5.07
N ARG A 59 3.78 8.98 -4.89
CA ARG A 59 2.98 9.50 -6.01
C ARG A 59 3.64 10.78 -6.50
N GLY A 60 4.59 10.62 -7.41
CA GLY A 60 5.15 11.70 -8.19
C GLY A 60 3.97 12.40 -8.83
N SER A 61 3.84 13.69 -8.52
CA SER A 61 2.92 14.58 -9.18
C SER A 61 2.99 14.36 -10.69
N GLY A 62 1.98 13.71 -11.27
CA GLY A 62 1.70 13.87 -12.68
C GLY A 62 1.74 15.37 -12.99
N GLY A 63 2.28 15.75 -14.15
CA GLY A 63 2.65 17.12 -14.49
C GLY A 63 1.64 18.18 -14.02
N PHE A 64 2.13 19.38 -13.73
CA PHE A 64 1.48 20.59 -13.18
C PHE A 64 -0.08 20.65 -13.16
N PHE A 65 -0.76 20.18 -14.20
CA PHE A 65 -2.21 20.04 -14.32
C PHE A 65 -2.87 18.99 -13.41
N SER A 66 -2.19 17.91 -13.02
CA SER A 66 -2.72 16.85 -12.14
C SER A 66 -2.74 17.25 -10.65
N LYS A 67 -1.78 18.10 -10.23
CA LYS A 67 -1.71 18.65 -8.86
C LYS A 67 -2.97 19.43 -8.49
N ARG A 68 -3.44 20.32 -9.38
CA ARG A 68 -4.60 21.18 -9.14
C ARG A 68 -5.93 20.41 -9.04
N LYS A 69 -6.06 19.33 -9.81
CA LYS A 69 -7.27 18.48 -9.79
C LYS A 69 -7.32 17.58 -8.55
N ALA A 70 -6.15 17.13 -8.08
CA ALA A 70 -6.02 16.40 -6.82
C ALA A 70 -6.33 17.31 -5.61
N GLU A 71 -5.71 18.49 -5.50
CA GLU A 71 -5.93 19.42 -4.37
C GLU A 71 -7.42 19.77 -4.16
N ILE A 72 -8.17 20.02 -5.24
CA ILE A 72 -9.58 20.39 -5.15
C ILE A 72 -10.47 19.21 -4.72
N GLN A 73 -10.22 18.02 -5.29
CA GLN A 73 -10.99 16.81 -4.94
C GLN A 73 -10.69 16.34 -3.51
N ASP A 74 -9.46 16.56 -3.07
CA ASP A 74 -8.93 16.05 -1.83
C ASP A 74 -9.32 16.93 -0.63
N THR A 75 -9.37 18.26 -0.84
CA THR A 75 -9.98 19.20 0.12
C THR A 75 -11.46 18.89 0.36
N TRP A 76 -12.21 18.52 -0.68
CA TRP A 76 -13.62 18.13 -0.57
C TRP A 76 -13.83 16.82 0.20
N ASN A 77 -12.95 15.83 0.02
CA ASN A 77 -13.03 14.55 0.73
C ASN A 77 -12.61 14.68 2.21
N LYS A 78 -11.60 15.50 2.52
CA LYS A 78 -11.21 15.87 3.89
C LYS A 78 -12.38 16.45 4.68
N ILE A 79 -13.14 17.36 4.06
CA ILE A 79 -14.24 18.08 4.71
C ILE A 79 -15.51 17.22 4.84
N ARG A 80 -15.81 16.32 3.88
CA ARG A 80 -17.04 15.50 3.92
C ARG A 80 -16.92 14.15 4.64
N HIS A 81 -15.72 13.56 4.71
CA HIS A 81 -15.56 12.16 5.17
C HIS A 81 -14.62 11.99 6.36
N GLY A 82 -14.06 13.07 6.93
CA GLY A 82 -13.18 12.98 8.10
C GLY A 82 -11.85 12.25 7.84
N ALA A 83 -11.46 12.09 6.58
CA ALA A 83 -10.17 11.51 6.21
C ALA A 83 -9.06 12.52 6.53
N ALA A 84 -8.13 12.19 7.43
CA ALA A 84 -7.03 13.09 7.79
C ALA A 84 -6.01 13.26 6.64
N PHE A 85 -5.91 12.27 5.75
CA PHE A 85 -4.95 12.23 4.65
C PHE A 85 -5.63 12.08 3.30
N GLY A 86 -5.10 12.83 2.34
CA GLY A 86 -5.49 12.81 0.95
C GLY A 86 -5.01 11.63 0.15
N ARG A 87 -5.66 11.34 -0.99
CA ARG A 87 -5.21 10.30 -1.93
C ARG A 87 -3.87 10.64 -2.59
N ASP A 88 -3.55 11.92 -2.69
CA ASP A 88 -2.26 12.44 -3.12
C ASP A 88 -1.16 12.25 -2.06
N GLU A 89 -1.56 12.11 -0.79
CA GLU A 89 -0.66 11.84 0.33
C GLU A 89 -0.39 10.34 0.54
N TRP A 90 -0.99 9.47 -0.27
CA TRP A 90 -0.79 8.02 -0.24
C TRP A 90 0.43 7.59 -1.06
N PHE A 91 1.08 6.50 -0.64
CA PHE A 91 2.14 5.88 -1.42
C PHE A 91 1.57 4.80 -2.33
N ALA A 92 2.14 4.67 -3.53
CA ALA A 92 1.87 3.54 -4.41
C ALA A 92 2.72 2.33 -4.01
N LEU A 93 2.17 1.14 -4.21
CA LEU A 93 2.83 -0.13 -3.97
C LEU A 93 2.98 -0.86 -5.31
N TYR A 94 4.16 -0.78 -5.91
CA TYR A 94 4.43 -1.45 -7.19
C TYR A 94 5.06 -2.79 -6.93
N LYS A 95 4.45 -3.85 -7.46
CA LYS A 95 4.96 -5.21 -7.27
C LYS A 95 6.33 -5.34 -7.92
N ASP A 96 7.25 -5.99 -7.24
CA ASP A 96 8.56 -6.35 -7.77
C ASP A 96 8.42 -7.56 -8.70
N ASP A 97 7.84 -7.34 -9.87
CA ASP A 97 7.69 -8.32 -10.96
C ASP A 97 8.36 -7.82 -12.26
N TRP A 98 8.12 -8.48 -13.39
CA TRP A 98 8.75 -8.12 -14.66
C TRP A 98 8.36 -6.72 -15.18
N GLY A 99 7.21 -6.18 -14.77
CA GLY A 99 6.70 -4.89 -15.24
C GLY A 99 6.95 -3.72 -14.28
N ILE A 100 7.12 -4.00 -12.98
CA ILE A 100 7.19 -3.02 -11.87
C ILE A 100 6.34 -1.77 -12.15
N ASP A 101 5.03 -1.98 -12.21
CA ASP A 101 4.04 -0.94 -12.47
C ASP A 101 2.88 -0.99 -11.46
N ASP A 102 1.82 -0.24 -11.74
CA ASP A 102 0.66 -0.11 -10.85
C ASP A 102 -0.37 -1.25 -11.03
N GLY A 103 0.00 -2.33 -11.71
CA GLY A 103 -0.84 -3.49 -11.96
C GLY A 103 -0.06 -4.80 -11.94
N THR A 104 -0.78 -5.91 -11.79
CA THR A 104 -0.21 -7.24 -11.89
C THR A 104 -1.32 -8.25 -12.14
N TRP A 105 -0.97 -9.38 -12.73
CA TRP A 105 -1.88 -10.49 -12.96
C TRP A 105 -1.66 -11.56 -11.90
N ILE A 106 -2.74 -11.98 -11.23
CA ILE A 106 -2.75 -13.06 -10.26
C ILE A 106 -3.82 -14.05 -10.69
N ASP A 107 -3.41 -15.26 -11.04
CA ASP A 107 -4.31 -16.36 -11.46
C ASP A 107 -5.34 -15.93 -12.53
N GLY A 108 -4.89 -15.18 -13.53
CA GLY A 108 -5.74 -14.67 -14.61
C GLY A 108 -6.61 -13.46 -14.25
N VAL A 109 -6.52 -12.95 -13.01
CA VAL A 109 -7.22 -11.76 -12.55
C VAL A 109 -6.25 -10.57 -12.51
N TYR A 110 -6.61 -9.50 -13.23
CA TYR A 110 -5.89 -8.24 -13.14
C TYR A 110 -6.22 -7.52 -11.82
N ARG A 111 -5.18 -7.16 -11.08
CA ARG A 111 -5.25 -6.35 -9.86
C ARG A 111 -4.25 -5.19 -9.99
N GLY A 112 -4.44 -4.14 -9.21
CA GLY A 112 -3.58 -2.97 -9.29
C GLY A 112 -4.06 -1.83 -8.42
N LEU A 113 -3.48 -0.65 -8.65
CA LEU A 113 -3.74 0.58 -7.90
C LEU A 113 -3.49 0.39 -6.39
N PHE A 114 -2.55 -0.48 -6.02
CA PHE A 114 -2.27 -0.79 -4.64
C PHE A 114 -1.62 0.40 -3.93
N ARG A 115 -2.09 0.71 -2.73
CA ARG A 115 -1.65 1.88 -1.96
C ARG A 115 -1.26 1.48 -0.54
N LEU A 116 -0.38 2.29 0.06
CA LEU A 116 -0.19 2.37 1.50
C LEU A 116 -0.89 3.63 1.97
N HIS A 117 -1.94 3.48 2.78
CA HIS A 117 -2.79 4.59 3.23
C HIS A 117 -3.49 4.28 4.57
N PRO A 118 -4.02 5.28 5.29
CA PRO A 118 -4.92 5.03 6.40
C PRO A 118 -6.36 4.83 5.89
N GLY A 119 -7.18 4.11 6.65
CA GLY A 119 -8.60 3.98 6.33
C GLY A 119 -9.27 2.73 6.89
N THR A 120 -10.48 2.47 6.40
CA THR A 120 -11.34 1.35 6.83
C THR A 120 -11.64 0.34 5.72
N VAL A 121 -11.29 0.65 4.48
CA VAL A 121 -11.52 -0.17 3.28
C VAL A 121 -10.20 -0.41 2.58
N SER A 122 -9.98 -1.64 2.11
CA SER A 122 -8.73 -2.06 1.49
C SER A 122 -8.97 -2.96 0.28
N GLU A 123 -8.92 -2.41 -0.93
CA GLU A 123 -9.11 -3.18 -2.17
C GLU A 123 -7.84 -3.92 -2.67
N GLY A 124 -7.09 -4.46 -1.72
CA GLY A 124 -5.72 -4.95 -1.93
C GLY A 124 -4.63 -3.94 -1.56
N CYS A 125 -4.96 -2.87 -0.85
CA CYS A 125 -3.98 -1.94 -0.27
C CYS A 125 -3.33 -2.49 1.01
N ILE A 126 -2.28 -1.82 1.50
CA ILE A 126 -1.89 -1.89 2.92
C ILE A 126 -2.58 -0.73 3.62
N THR A 127 -3.59 -1.05 4.42
CA THR A 127 -4.41 -0.02 5.08
C THR A 127 -4.06 0.05 6.56
N ILE A 128 -3.60 1.21 7.01
CA ILE A 128 -3.22 1.48 8.40
C ILE A 128 -4.46 1.86 9.21
N ALA A 129 -4.63 1.24 10.38
CA ALA A 129 -5.82 1.40 11.21
C ALA A 129 -5.99 2.83 11.75
N HIS A 130 -4.88 3.49 12.10
CA HIS A 130 -4.89 4.81 12.75
C HIS A 130 -4.18 5.87 11.92
N ASN A 131 -4.78 7.06 11.85
CA ASN A 131 -4.21 8.21 11.15
C ASN A 131 -2.87 8.67 11.78
N SER A 132 -2.72 8.58 13.10
CA SER A 132 -1.47 8.91 13.79
C SER A 132 -0.32 8.01 13.35
N ASP A 133 -0.57 6.71 13.24
CA ASP A 133 0.40 5.71 12.83
C ASP A 133 0.81 5.93 11.37
N TYR A 134 -0.16 6.22 10.51
CA TYR A 134 0.12 6.59 9.13
C TYR A 134 0.95 7.87 9.03
N ALA A 135 0.69 8.88 9.89
CA ALA A 135 1.50 10.09 9.93
C ALA A 135 2.97 9.79 10.25
N LEU A 136 3.23 8.89 11.21
CA LEU A 136 4.58 8.44 11.57
C LEU A 136 5.26 7.73 10.39
N ILE A 137 4.57 6.77 9.78
CA ILE A 137 5.06 6.03 8.60
C ILE A 137 5.39 6.99 7.45
N ARG A 138 4.45 7.89 7.12
CA ARG A 138 4.60 8.86 6.04
C ARG A 138 5.80 9.78 6.27
N ASN A 139 5.93 10.34 7.46
CA ASN A 139 7.05 11.21 7.80
C ASN A 139 8.39 10.46 7.71
N ALA A 140 8.45 9.21 8.18
CA ALA A 140 9.65 8.39 8.06
C ALA A 140 10.02 8.11 6.59
N LEU A 141 9.05 7.76 5.74
CA LEU A 141 9.25 7.51 4.32
C LEU A 141 9.70 8.78 3.56
N LEU A 142 9.09 9.93 3.83
CA LEU A 142 9.46 11.19 3.16
C LEU A 142 10.85 11.70 3.57
N ASN A 143 11.25 11.48 4.82
CA ASN A 143 12.59 11.78 5.33
C ASN A 143 13.65 10.77 4.88
N THR A 144 13.24 9.66 4.26
CA THR A 144 14.17 8.67 3.72
C THR A 144 14.62 9.09 2.32
N ALA A 145 15.94 9.14 2.10
CA ALA A 145 16.49 9.40 0.78
C ALA A 145 15.95 8.37 -0.24
N PRO A 146 15.41 8.82 -1.39
CA PRO A 146 14.83 7.91 -2.36
C PRO A 146 15.93 7.06 -3.00
N MET A 147 15.60 5.80 -3.29
CA MET A 147 16.45 4.86 -4.00
C MET A 147 15.90 4.59 -5.40
N GLN A 148 16.80 4.37 -6.36
CA GLN A 148 16.41 3.90 -7.68
C GLN A 148 15.96 2.43 -7.58
N VAL A 149 14.81 2.13 -8.18
CA VAL A 149 14.36 0.74 -8.32
C VAL A 149 15.26 0.03 -9.33
N PRO A 150 15.84 -1.14 -9.01
CA PRO A 150 16.70 -1.88 -9.92
C PRO A 150 16.05 -2.10 -11.29
N CYS A 151 16.84 -2.01 -12.36
CA CYS A 151 16.40 -2.18 -13.75
C CYS A 151 15.34 -1.16 -14.24
N MET A 152 15.00 -0.14 -13.44
CA MET A 152 14.07 0.92 -13.80
C MET A 152 14.79 2.27 -13.89
N ARG A 153 14.84 2.88 -15.08
CA ARG A 153 15.62 4.10 -15.33
C ARG A 153 15.16 5.32 -14.52
N SER A 154 13.86 5.47 -14.29
CA SER A 154 13.26 6.69 -13.73
C SER A 154 12.34 6.43 -12.54
N LEU A 155 12.29 5.20 -12.03
CA LEU A 155 11.43 4.85 -10.90
C LEU A 155 12.22 4.98 -9.60
N MET A 156 11.75 5.84 -8.72
CA MET A 156 12.31 6.07 -7.40
C MET A 156 11.35 5.57 -6.32
N ALA A 157 11.88 4.88 -5.32
CA ALA A 157 11.14 4.37 -4.19
C ALA A 157 11.71 4.91 -2.88
N ARG A 158 10.87 5.10 -1.86
CA ARG A 158 11.30 5.46 -0.50
C ARG A 158 11.69 4.24 0.34
N GLY A 159 11.33 3.05 -0.15
CA GLY A 159 11.56 1.78 0.52
C GLY A 159 10.84 0.65 -0.20
N TRP A 160 10.77 -0.51 0.46
CA TRP A 160 9.98 -1.64 -0.01
C TRP A 160 9.38 -2.41 1.16
N VAL A 161 8.30 -3.13 0.89
CA VAL A 161 7.62 -4.01 1.85
C VAL A 161 7.54 -5.42 1.28
N GLU A 162 7.82 -6.41 2.12
CA GLU A 162 7.51 -7.80 1.84
C GLU A 162 6.14 -8.17 2.42
N VAL A 163 5.27 -8.73 1.59
CA VAL A 163 3.97 -9.26 1.99
C VAL A 163 4.08 -10.77 2.06
N VAL A 164 3.90 -11.32 3.26
CA VAL A 164 4.05 -12.76 3.53
C VAL A 164 2.71 -13.34 3.96
N ALA A 165 2.28 -14.41 3.29
CA ALA A 165 1.16 -15.21 3.75
C ALA A 165 1.60 -16.06 4.95
N ASN A 166 0.89 -15.95 6.07
CA ASN A 166 1.11 -16.73 7.29
C ASN A 166 -0.23 -17.06 7.95
N GLY A 167 -1.15 -17.59 7.14
CA GLY A 167 -2.51 -17.93 7.53
C GLY A 167 -3.01 -19.08 6.67
N SER A 168 -4.33 -19.29 6.61
CA SER A 168 -4.90 -20.36 5.80
C SER A 168 -4.46 -20.26 4.33
N ASN A 169 -4.12 -21.40 3.74
CA ASN A 169 -3.85 -21.55 2.30
C ASN A 169 -5.15 -21.66 1.48
N THR A 170 -6.31 -21.52 2.12
CA THR A 170 -7.62 -21.57 1.45
C THR A 170 -8.26 -20.18 1.41
N CYS A 171 -8.88 -19.88 0.28
CA CYS A 171 -9.80 -18.75 0.15
C CYS A 171 -11.24 -19.28 0.23
N PRO A 172 -12.11 -18.71 1.08
CA PRO A 172 -13.50 -19.13 1.22
C PRO A 172 -14.38 -18.75 0.03
#